data_AF-A0A8J4Q4U4-F1
#
_entry.id   AF-A0A8J4Q4U4-F1
#
_cell.length_a   1.000
_cell.length_b   1.000
_cell.length_c   1.000
_cell.angle_alpha   90.00
_cell.angle_beta   90.00
_cell.angle_gamma   90.00
#
_symmetry.space_group_name_H-M   'P 1'
#
loop_
_entity.id
_entity.type
_entity.pdbx_description
1 polymer ?
#
loop_
_entity_poly.entity_id
_entity_poly.type
_entity_poly.pdbx_seq_one_letter_code
_entity_poly.pdbx_strand_id
1 'polypeptide(L)'
;MDSFNQTTGFRYNSSSNRMSHHSDDESEFSGILDIYVHHARNFHNICIYDNQDVYAKFSLAYNPDETLSTRIIKGSGKNPDFNENLRLKITKVDAVQTCEIWMLSRARNYLE
;
A
#
# COMPACT_ATOMS: atom_id res chain seq x y z
N MET A 1 -18.72 7.25 27.99
CA MET A 1 -18.15 7.90 26.80
C MET A 1 -17.79 6.80 25.81
N ASP A 2 -18.77 6.52 24.96
CA ASP A 2 -18.79 5.90 23.63
C ASP A 2 -17.86 4.71 23.35
N SER A 3 -18.46 3.51 23.43
CA SER A 3 -17.96 2.27 22.85
C SER A 3 -17.93 2.37 21.32
N PHE A 4 -16.74 2.31 20.74
CA PHE A 4 -16.54 2.12 19.30
C PHE A 4 -16.89 0.68 18.89
N ASN A 5 -18.16 0.42 18.61
CA ASN A 5 -18.58 -0.76 17.86
C ASN A 5 -18.34 -0.51 16.37
N GLN A 6 -17.08 -0.54 15.95
CA GLN A 6 -16.74 -0.49 14.54
C GLN A 6 -16.66 -1.92 14.00
N THR A 7 -17.73 -2.38 13.36
CA THR A 7 -17.77 -3.64 12.63
C THR A 7 -16.97 -3.50 11.32
N THR A 8 -15.66 -3.33 11.38
CA THR A 8 -14.77 -3.33 10.20
C THR A 8 -14.18 -4.72 10.01
N GLY A 9 -15.05 -5.72 9.83
CA GLY A 9 -14.61 -7.03 9.41
C GLY A 9 -14.76 -7.13 7.90
N PHE A 10 -13.69 -6.89 7.13
CA PHE A 10 -13.56 -7.50 5.81
C PHE A 10 -13.56 -9.02 6.04
N ARG A 11 -14.74 -9.65 6.03
CA ARG A 11 -14.88 -11.10 6.13
C ARG A 11 -14.75 -11.68 4.73
N TYR A 12 -13.50 -11.87 4.30
CA TYR A 12 -13.22 -12.68 3.14
C TYR A 12 -13.50 -14.15 3.47
N ASN A 13 -14.59 -14.71 2.94
CA ASN A 13 -14.91 -16.13 3.08
C ASN A 13 -14.38 -16.90 1.85
N SER A 14 -13.16 -17.43 1.97
CA SER A 14 -12.52 -18.24 0.93
C SER A 14 -13.32 -19.48 0.50
N SER A 15 -14.30 -19.92 1.30
CA SER A 15 -15.08 -21.14 1.02
C SER A 15 -16.29 -20.93 0.10
N SER A 16 -16.65 -19.67 -0.22
CA SER A 16 -17.80 -19.38 -1.11
C SER A 16 -17.53 -19.65 -2.59
N ASN A 17 -16.29 -19.96 -2.98
CA ASN A 17 -15.87 -20.04 -4.39
C ASN A 17 -15.67 -21.48 -4.92
N ARG A 18 -16.23 -22.50 -4.25
CA ARG A 18 -16.15 -23.92 -4.71
C ARG A 18 -17.27 -24.33 -5.69
N MET A 19 -17.87 -23.40 -6.42
CA MET A 19 -18.82 -23.68 -7.52
C MET A 19 -18.50 -22.69 -8.64
N SER A 20 -18.31 -23.02 -9.91
CA SER A 20 -18.74 -24.16 -10.72
C SER A 20 -17.78 -24.29 -11.90
N HIS A 21 -17.28 -25.50 -12.17
CA HIS A 21 -16.58 -25.81 -13.41
C HIS A 21 -17.66 -26.08 -14.48
N HIS A 22 -18.12 -25.04 -15.17
CA HIS A 22 -18.98 -25.17 -16.34
C HIS A 22 -18.63 -24.09 -17.37
N SER A 23 -18.25 -24.57 -18.54
CA SER A 23 -17.84 -23.89 -19.77
C SER A 23 -18.86 -22.90 -20.33
N ASP A 24 -18.45 -21.64 -20.49
CA ASP A 24 -18.39 -20.84 -21.73
C ASP A 24 -18.35 -19.36 -21.36
N ASP A 25 -17.32 -18.66 -21.86
CA ASP A 25 -16.92 -17.27 -21.56
C ASP A 25 -16.40 -17.02 -20.12
N GLU A 26 -15.18 -17.48 -19.86
CA GLU A 26 -14.38 -17.11 -18.68
C GLU A 26 -14.11 -15.59 -18.69
N SER A 27 -15.06 -14.82 -18.18
CA SER A 27 -14.77 -13.48 -17.70
C SER A 27 -13.83 -13.62 -16.51
N GLU A 28 -12.52 -13.68 -16.77
CA GLU A 28 -11.48 -13.68 -15.76
C GLU A 28 -11.78 -12.54 -14.77
N PHE A 29 -11.84 -12.87 -13.48
CA PHE A 29 -12.18 -11.89 -12.46
C PHE A 29 -11.30 -10.64 -12.63
N SER A 30 -11.91 -9.46 -12.65
CA SER A 30 -11.20 -8.20 -12.73
C SER A 30 -11.86 -7.18 -11.81
N GLY A 31 -11.09 -6.67 -10.87
CA GLY A 31 -11.49 -5.64 -9.92
C GLY A 31 -10.54 -4.46 -9.92
N ILE A 32 -10.96 -3.41 -9.22
CA ILE A 32 -10.12 -2.27 -8.91
C ILE A 32 -9.96 -2.21 -7.39
N LEU A 33 -8.72 -2.10 -6.95
CA LEU A 33 -8.38 -1.70 -5.59
C LEU A 33 -8.01 -0.21 -5.58
N ASP A 34 -8.82 0.59 -4.87
CA ASP A 34 -8.55 2.00 -4.63
C ASP A 34 -7.93 2.17 -3.23
N ILE A 35 -6.80 2.85 -3.16
CA ILE A 35 -5.96 2.94 -1.97
C ILE A 35 -5.77 4.41 -1.64
N TYR A 36 -6.32 4.86 -0.52
CA TYR A 36 -6.02 6.18 0.00
C TYR A 36 -4.91 6.12 1.04
N VAL A 37 -3.76 6.70 0.71
CA VAL A 37 -2.59 6.76 1.57
C VAL A 37 -2.66 8.08 2.35
N HIS A 38 -3.07 8.00 3.61
CA HIS A 38 -3.19 9.17 4.47
C HIS A 38 -1.81 9.72 4.85
N HIS A 39 -1.15 9.05 5.78
CA HIS A 39 0.09 9.48 6.37
C HIS A 39 0.73 8.29 7.08
N ALA A 40 1.95 8.50 7.56
CA ALA A 40 2.53 7.59 8.52
C ALA A 40 3.28 8.36 9.62
N ARG A 41 3.55 7.68 10.72
CA ARG A 41 4.04 8.31 11.96
C ARG A 41 5.09 7.45 12.64
N ASN A 42 5.97 8.12 13.39
CA ASN A 42 6.92 7.52 14.33
C ASN A 42 7.92 6.54 13.69
N PHE A 43 8.29 6.76 12.43
CA PHE A 43 9.39 5.99 11.84
C PHE A 43 10.73 6.39 12.44
N HIS A 44 11.61 5.41 12.56
CA HIS A 44 13.00 5.70 12.88
C HIS A 44 13.64 6.38 11.66
N ASN A 45 14.25 7.54 11.88
CA ASN A 45 14.99 8.20 10.82
C ASN A 45 16.31 7.45 10.62
N ILE A 46 16.57 6.97 9.40
CA ILE A 46 17.79 6.21 9.09
C ILE A 46 19.05 7.08 9.11
N CYS A 47 18.92 8.40 9.08
CA CYS A 47 20.02 9.34 9.04
C CYS A 47 20.04 10.21 10.29
N ILE A 48 21.25 10.48 10.81
CA ILE A 48 21.47 11.33 11.99
C ILE A 48 21.60 12.82 11.64
N TYR A 49 21.77 13.17 10.37
CA TYR A 49 22.07 14.55 9.95
C TYR A 49 20.82 15.39 9.72
N ASP A 50 19.79 14.82 9.09
CA ASP A 50 18.52 15.52 8.84
C ASP A 50 17.37 14.51 8.64
N ASN A 51 16.15 15.01 8.57
CA ASN A 51 15.01 14.27 8.05
C ASN A 51 15.28 13.79 6.62
N GLN A 52 14.63 12.70 6.26
CA GLN A 52 14.83 12.07 4.97
C GLN A 52 13.59 12.21 4.12
N ASP A 53 13.77 12.02 2.82
CA ASP A 53 12.67 12.01 1.88
C ASP A 53 11.97 10.66 1.96
N VAL A 54 10.64 10.63 2.09
CA VAL A 54 9.89 9.40 2.34
C VAL A 54 8.81 9.21 1.28
N TYR A 55 8.62 7.96 0.85
CA TYR A 55 7.56 7.56 -0.06
C TYR A 55 7.08 6.14 0.26
N ALA A 56 5.88 5.78 -0.19
CA ALA A 56 5.34 4.45 -0.04
C ALA A 56 5.25 3.76 -1.41
N LYS A 57 5.55 2.45 -1.46
CA LYS A 57 5.32 1.58 -2.62
C LYS A 57 4.24 0.57 -2.31
N PHE A 58 3.45 0.24 -3.32
CA PHE A 58 2.35 -0.70 -3.27
C PHE A 58 2.46 -1.68 -4.42
N SER A 59 2.32 -2.97 -4.13
CA SER A 59 2.34 -4.02 -5.14
C SER A 59 1.38 -5.15 -4.74
N LEU A 60 1.17 -6.11 -5.63
CA LEU A 60 0.50 -7.36 -5.28
C LEU A 60 1.56 -8.40 -4.98
N ALA A 61 1.35 -9.20 -3.92
CA ALA A 61 2.33 -10.19 -3.47
C ALA A 61 2.72 -11.21 -4.56
N TYR A 62 1.85 -11.45 -5.53
CA TYR A 62 2.12 -12.35 -6.66
C TYR A 62 2.78 -11.66 -7.87
N ASN A 63 2.88 -10.33 -7.88
CA ASN A 63 3.55 -9.56 -8.93
C ASN A 63 4.30 -8.36 -8.31
N PRO A 64 5.41 -8.60 -7.58
CA PRO A 64 6.11 -7.57 -6.82
C PRO A 64 6.81 -6.52 -7.70
N ASP A 65 7.08 -6.82 -8.98
CA ASP A 65 7.74 -5.90 -9.92
C ASP A 65 6.79 -4.80 -10.41
N GLU A 66 5.48 -5.09 -10.46
CA GLU A 66 4.46 -4.11 -10.79
C GLU A 66 4.10 -3.29 -9.55
N THR A 67 4.75 -2.14 -9.42
CA THR A 67 4.61 -1.25 -8.25
C THR A 67 3.95 0.08 -8.60
N LEU A 68 3.09 0.54 -7.72
CA LEU A 68 2.64 1.93 -7.64
C LEU A 68 3.36 2.62 -6.48
N SER A 69 3.63 3.91 -6.60
CA SER A 69 4.26 4.66 -5.53
C SER A 69 3.55 5.99 -5.29
N THR A 70 3.57 6.45 -4.04
CA THR A 70 3.21 7.83 -3.73
C THR A 70 4.27 8.77 -4.26
N ARG A 71 3.94 10.06 -4.35
CA ARG A 71 4.93 11.12 -4.44
C ARG A 71 5.93 11.04 -3.28
N ILE A 72 7.14 11.53 -3.54
CA ILE A 72 8.18 11.66 -2.52
C ILE A 72 7.88 12.88 -1.65
N ILE A 73 7.72 12.67 -0.34
CA ILE A 73 7.55 13.74 0.64
C ILE A 73 8.91 14.16 1.19
N LYS A 74 9.40 15.29 0.72
CA LYS A 74 10.73 15.81 1.05
C LYS A 74 10.87 16.17 2.52
N GLY A 75 11.96 15.73 3.16
CA GLY A 75 12.31 16.07 4.54
C GLY A 75 11.25 15.71 5.59
N SER A 76 10.34 14.78 5.27
CA SER A 76 9.28 14.37 6.19
C SER A 76 9.76 13.45 7.30
N GLY A 77 10.84 12.70 7.07
CA GLY A 77 11.49 11.84 8.04
C GLY A 77 10.50 10.92 8.74
N LYS A 78 10.23 11.19 10.02
CA LYS A 78 9.45 10.30 10.87
C LYS A 78 7.94 10.32 10.59
N ASN A 79 7.43 11.39 9.99
CA ASN A 79 5.99 11.68 9.93
C ASN A 79 5.53 12.18 8.54
N PRO A 80 5.69 11.39 7.46
CA PRO A 80 5.21 11.78 6.14
C PRO A 80 3.69 11.94 6.10
N ASP A 81 3.26 12.95 5.36
CA ASP A 81 1.85 13.22 5.06
C ASP A 81 1.64 13.10 3.55
N PHE A 82 1.01 12.01 3.12
CA PHE A 82 0.90 11.65 1.71
C PHE A 82 -0.36 12.27 1.09
N ASN A 83 -1.52 12.01 1.69
CA ASN A 83 -2.86 12.40 1.23
C ASN A 83 -3.05 12.14 -0.28
N GLU A 84 -2.78 10.92 -0.70
CA GLU A 84 -2.73 10.52 -2.10
C GLU A 84 -3.57 9.28 -2.36
N ASN A 85 -4.28 9.24 -3.50
CA ASN A 85 -5.02 8.07 -3.95
C ASN A 85 -4.21 7.31 -5.00
N LEU A 86 -4.13 5.99 -4.86
CA LEU A 86 -3.51 5.07 -5.81
C LEU A 86 -4.53 4.02 -6.23
N ARG A 87 -4.49 3.62 -7.51
CA ARG A 87 -5.48 2.70 -8.06
C ARG A 87 -4.80 1.55 -8.77
N LEU A 88 -5.11 0.33 -8.35
CA LEU A 88 -4.52 -0.89 -8.90
C LEU A 88 -5.60 -1.81 -9.48
N LYS A 89 -5.31 -2.43 -10.62
CA LYS A 89 -6.13 -3.51 -11.15
C LYS A 89 -5.79 -4.81 -10.44
N ILE A 90 -6.81 -5.57 -10.02
CA ILE A 90 -6.65 -6.91 -9.45
C ILE A 90 -7.32 -7.92 -10.37
N THR A 91 -6.62 -9.02 -10.67
CA THR A 91 -7.15 -10.12 -11.50
C THR A 91 -7.41 -11.39 -10.70
N LYS A 92 -7.07 -11.37 -9.40
CA LYS A 92 -7.25 -12.50 -8.48
C LYS A 92 -8.07 -12.05 -7.28
N VAL A 93 -9.07 -12.85 -6.92
CA VAL A 93 -9.98 -12.55 -5.81
C VAL A 93 -9.26 -12.61 -4.45
N ASP A 94 -8.25 -13.47 -4.35
CA ASP A 94 -7.40 -13.67 -3.16
C ASP A 94 -6.08 -12.88 -3.23
N ALA A 95 -6.03 -11.82 -4.05
CA ALA A 95 -4.86 -10.96 -4.16
C ALA A 95 -4.50 -10.33 -2.81
N VAL A 96 -3.22 -10.39 -2.46
CA VAL A 96 -2.67 -9.74 -1.26
C VAL A 96 -1.90 -8.50 -1.68
N GLN A 97 -2.19 -7.36 -1.06
CA GLN A 97 -1.47 -6.10 -1.28
C GLN A 97 -0.29 -6.01 -0.32
N THR A 98 0.87 -5.66 -0.85
CA THR A 98 2.07 -5.32 -0.09
C THR A 98 2.23 -3.81 -0.07
N CYS A 99 2.56 -3.26 1.10
CA CYS A 99 2.93 -1.85 1.26
C CYS A 99 4.33 -1.76 1.87
N GLU A 100 5.20 -0.99 1.25
CA GLU A 100 6.56 -0.73 1.72
C GLU A 100 6.76 0.77 1.93
N ILE A 101 7.39 1.15 3.04
CA ILE A 101 7.78 2.54 3.30
C ILE A 101 9.26 2.69 3.04
N TRP A 102 9.61 3.62 2.17
CA TRP A 102 10.97 3.86 1.72
C TRP A 102 11.46 5.22 2.21
N MET A 103 12.71 5.25 2.69
CA MET A 103 13.39 6.45 3.15
C MET A 103 14.65 6.68 2.31
N LEU A 104 14.64 7.72 1.48
CA LEU A 104 15.76 8.08 0.61
C LEU A 104 16.76 8.94 1.37
N SER A 105 18.00 8.46 1.45
CA SER A 105 19.08 9.15 2.15
C SER A 105 19.51 10.44 1.43
N ARG A 106 19.63 11.54 2.18
CA ARG A 106 20.15 12.85 1.80
C ARG A 106 21.54 13.12 2.37
N ALA A 107 22.15 12.13 3.02
CA ALA A 107 23.44 12.28 3.71
C ALA A 107 24.53 12.87 2.81
N ARG A 108 24.53 12.54 1.52
CA ARG A 108 25.47 13.08 0.54
C ARG A 108 25.44 14.62 0.46
N ASN A 109 24.27 15.23 0.62
CA ASN A 109 24.12 16.69 0.59
C ASN A 109 24.77 17.39 1.79
N TYR A 110 25.15 16.64 2.84
CA TYR A 110 25.77 17.16 4.06
C TYR A 110 27.26 16.81 4.17
N LEU A 111 27.76 15.92 3.30
CA LEU A 111 29.15 15.44 3.31
C LEU A 111 29.99 16.04 2.18
N GLU A 112 29.37 16.88 1.34
CA GLU A 112 30.02 17.71 0.32
C GLU A 112 30.04 19.17 0.81
#